data_AF-A0A6P7TXK7-F1
#
_entry.id   AF-A0A6P7TXK7-F1
#
_cell.length_a   1.000
_cell.length_b   1.000
_cell.length_c   1.000
_cell.angle_alpha   90.00
_cell.angle_beta   90.00
_cell.angle_gamma   90.00
#
_symmetry.space_group_name_H-M   'P 1'
#
loop_
_entity.id
_entity.type
_entity.pdbx_description
1 polymer ?
#
loop_
_entity_poly.entity_id
_entity_poly.type
_entity_poly.pdbx_seq_one_letter_code
_entity_poly.pdbx_strand_id
1 'polypeptide(L)'
;MTIGYLLLVGICLGIARHVYAVDLTLKPGETSNVVIDATIRKIRTKCILAEDYYFLRRLAEAQMESIQARTGGIWRVTKAQLTTVKDACKGTLGPSCSKVQTELNVAVSTVTLSDLRKPLYSGLVMSLFILNLQAPISVDKQGQADYWVQHINPDGAREVFVDSAKKLEQRNDCASAQIDLVFLIDSSGSVQEPNFNKTKNFLENIVRNLDIGPNKTRVAVIRFSSFSLVSFSLSAHSTNSAVIKAIDAISYDDGSSTATDLALDEVRTSVFTNTRKSVAAKVLVLVTDGHSNSEIRTVTAAQKLKDDGVTIFTIGVANPRVSELTAAASEPSCTHFINLKDYNEIGFIVREIESDSCEAPAVVQNETSLLNMAIPKTNETKQQVLQINNMAKSTLGTTVLVGVQCGVVTVYASFNNSYPNEADYDYEDWATDNKPGKLFLVQKSELDQLFLTVLSKKRFDLNSSACDNPSYNISFKTTVATITPVRMSDAAVTKQLFINAWIYAGLLLLWQMA
;
A
#
# COMPACT_ATOMS: atom_id res chain seq x y z
N MET A 1 -26.74 -19.32 -43.31
CA MET A 1 -25.71 -19.49 -42.25
C MET A 1 -26.36 -20.20 -41.08
N THR A 2 -25.92 -21.42 -40.79
CA THR A 2 -26.53 -22.34 -39.84
C THR A 2 -26.20 -21.98 -38.39
N ILE A 3 -27.09 -22.37 -37.48
CA ILE A 3 -27.06 -22.19 -36.00
C ILE A 3 -25.73 -22.63 -35.34
N GLY A 4 -24.88 -23.38 -36.04
CA GLY A 4 -23.53 -23.74 -35.59
C GLY A 4 -22.54 -22.57 -35.44
N TYR A 5 -22.72 -21.46 -36.19
CA TYR A 5 -21.82 -20.30 -36.06
C TYR A 5 -22.05 -19.50 -34.77
N LEU A 6 -23.28 -19.47 -34.24
CA LEU A 6 -23.59 -18.80 -32.97
C LEU A 6 -23.07 -19.55 -31.75
N LEU A 7 -22.97 -20.88 -31.81
CA LEU A 7 -22.39 -21.71 -30.75
C LEU A 7 -20.86 -21.60 -30.70
N LEU A 8 -20.17 -21.44 -31.84
CA LEU A 8 -18.72 -21.23 -31.87
C LEU A 8 -18.31 -19.82 -31.39
N VAL A 9 -19.11 -18.79 -31.68
CA VAL A 9 -18.87 -17.44 -31.11
C VAL A 9 -19.18 -17.42 -29.60
N GLY A 10 -20.19 -18.17 -29.15
CA GLY A 10 -20.50 -18.35 -27.72
C GLY A 10 -19.44 -19.15 -26.94
N ILE A 11 -18.81 -20.14 -27.56
CA ILE A 11 -17.76 -20.96 -26.93
C ILE A 11 -16.40 -20.26 -26.97
N CYS A 12 -16.09 -19.45 -27.99
CA CYS A 12 -14.89 -18.59 -27.97
C CYS A 12 -14.99 -17.42 -26.96
N LEU A 13 -16.20 -16.95 -26.63
CA LEU A 13 -16.42 -16.02 -25.52
C LEU A 13 -16.40 -16.70 -24.14
N GLY A 14 -16.50 -18.03 -24.09
CA GLY A 14 -16.42 -18.83 -22.87
C GLY A 14 -15.00 -19.14 -22.38
N ILE A 15 -13.96 -18.88 -23.18
CA ILE A 15 -12.56 -19.26 -22.88
C ILE A 15 -11.66 -18.03 -22.60
N ALA A 16 -12.21 -16.83 -22.54
CA ALA A 16 -11.46 -15.69 -22.03
C ALA A 16 -12.37 -14.77 -21.22
N ARG A 17 -12.52 -15.10 -19.92
CA ARG A 17 -12.77 -14.06 -18.91
C ARG A 17 -11.58 -13.10 -19.00
N HIS A 18 -11.67 -12.13 -19.90
CA HIS A 18 -10.75 -11.01 -19.97
C HIS A 18 -10.97 -10.24 -18.66
N VAL A 19 -10.01 -10.42 -17.77
CA VAL A 19 -9.80 -9.61 -16.59
C VAL A 19 -9.49 -8.21 -17.12
N TYR A 20 -10.47 -7.31 -17.06
CA TYR A 20 -10.24 -5.91 -17.37
C TYR A 20 -9.62 -5.27 -16.14
N ALA A 21 -8.54 -4.51 -16.33
CA ALA A 21 -8.06 -3.60 -15.30
C ALA A 21 -9.21 -2.71 -14.83
N VAL A 22 -9.32 -2.51 -13.52
CA VAL A 22 -10.35 -1.69 -12.90
C VAL A 22 -9.67 -0.57 -12.14
N ASP A 23 -10.13 0.65 -12.40
CA ASP A 23 -9.83 1.83 -11.60
C ASP A 23 -11.14 2.54 -11.26
N LEU A 24 -11.72 2.19 -10.11
CA LEU A 24 -12.94 2.81 -9.59
C LEU A 24 -12.71 4.26 -9.15
N THR A 25 -11.45 4.69 -8.95
CA THR A 25 -11.13 6.09 -8.64
C THR A 25 -11.43 7.03 -9.81
N LEU A 26 -11.51 6.47 -11.03
CA LEU A 26 -11.88 7.17 -12.26
C LEU A 26 -13.36 7.00 -12.63
N LYS A 27 -14.14 6.22 -11.87
CA LYS A 27 -15.55 5.97 -12.13
C LYS A 27 -16.44 7.01 -11.43
N PRO A 28 -17.24 7.79 -12.18
CA PRO A 28 -18.09 8.82 -11.58
C PRO A 28 -19.12 8.27 -10.58
N GLY A 29 -19.19 8.87 -9.39
CA GLY A 29 -20.22 8.57 -8.38
C GLY A 29 -19.87 7.47 -7.38
N GLU A 30 -18.69 6.85 -7.51
CA GLU A 30 -18.18 5.92 -6.49
C GLU A 30 -17.89 6.65 -5.17
N THR A 31 -18.27 6.03 -4.05
CA THR A 31 -18.19 6.64 -2.70
C THR A 31 -17.85 5.62 -1.60
N SER A 32 -17.50 4.38 -1.98
CA SER A 32 -17.15 3.36 -0.98
C SER A 32 -15.82 3.69 -0.28
N ASN A 33 -15.64 3.18 0.94
CA ASN A 33 -14.40 3.39 1.72
C ASN A 33 -13.16 2.92 0.95
N VAL A 34 -13.25 1.79 0.26
CA VAL A 34 -12.12 1.24 -0.53
C VAL A 34 -11.73 2.19 -1.66
N VAL A 35 -12.68 2.91 -2.25
CA VAL A 35 -12.43 3.92 -3.28
C VAL A 35 -11.84 5.21 -2.70
N ILE A 36 -12.29 5.62 -1.51
CA ILE A 36 -11.68 6.74 -0.77
C ILE A 36 -10.21 6.42 -0.49
N ASP A 37 -9.93 5.25 0.07
CA ASP A 37 -8.58 4.83 0.45
C ASP A 37 -7.67 4.64 -0.78
N ALA A 38 -8.17 4.03 -1.85
CA ALA A 38 -7.44 3.92 -3.12
C ALA A 38 -7.12 5.30 -3.73
N THR A 39 -8.08 6.24 -3.68
CA THR A 39 -7.87 7.61 -4.17
C THR A 39 -6.81 8.34 -3.36
N ILE A 40 -6.92 8.32 -2.03
CA ILE A 40 -5.96 8.95 -1.13
C ILE A 40 -4.58 8.34 -1.37
N ARG A 41 -4.47 7.01 -1.48
CA ARG A 41 -3.21 6.33 -1.75
C ARG A 41 -2.58 6.77 -3.06
N LYS A 42 -3.33 6.84 -4.17
CA LYS A 42 -2.83 7.35 -5.46
C LYS A 42 -2.28 8.78 -5.37
N ILE A 43 -2.93 9.65 -4.59
CA ILE A 43 -2.48 11.04 -4.40
C ILE A 43 -1.22 11.07 -3.51
N ARG A 44 -1.25 10.26 -2.45
CA ARG A 44 -0.23 10.23 -1.39
C ARG A 44 1.10 9.68 -1.85
N THR A 45 1.09 8.53 -2.55
CA THR A 45 2.31 7.89 -3.06
C THR A 45 3.01 8.72 -4.14
N LYS A 46 2.31 9.72 -4.71
CA LYS A 46 2.88 10.71 -5.63
C LYS A 46 3.32 12.00 -4.94
N CYS A 47 3.29 12.06 -3.60
CA CYS A 47 3.65 13.23 -2.80
C CYS A 47 3.01 14.52 -3.32
N ILE A 48 1.70 14.52 -3.60
CA ILE A 48 0.97 15.73 -4.01
C ILE A 48 0.60 16.56 -2.78
N LEU A 49 -0.08 15.99 -1.79
CA LEU A 49 -0.39 16.64 -0.51
C LEU A 49 0.19 15.80 0.61
N ALA A 50 1.36 16.18 1.14
CA ALA A 50 2.14 15.30 2.00
C ALA A 50 1.99 15.49 3.52
N GLU A 51 1.60 16.67 3.97
CA GLU A 51 1.83 17.05 5.37
C GLU A 51 0.68 16.71 6.33
N ASP A 52 -0.43 16.13 5.85
CA ASP A 52 -1.49 15.61 6.71
C ASP A 52 -2.43 14.67 5.92
N TYR A 53 -2.05 13.41 5.79
CA TYR A 53 -2.75 12.49 4.91
C TYR A 53 -4.05 11.96 5.49
N TYR A 54 -4.08 11.71 6.80
CA TYR A 54 -5.29 11.25 7.48
C TYR A 54 -6.34 12.37 7.52
N PHE A 55 -5.93 13.65 7.45
CA PHE A 55 -6.86 14.77 7.23
C PHE A 55 -7.69 14.60 5.96
N LEU A 56 -7.10 14.18 4.83
CA LEU A 56 -7.86 14.02 3.58
C LEU A 56 -8.97 12.96 3.71
N ARG A 57 -8.71 11.91 4.51
CA ARG A 57 -9.68 10.86 4.84
C ARG A 57 -10.78 11.37 5.77
N ARG A 58 -10.42 12.08 6.84
CA ARG A 58 -11.38 12.74 7.76
C ARG A 58 -12.24 13.76 7.00
N LEU A 59 -11.64 14.52 6.08
CA LEU A 59 -12.31 15.49 5.24
C LEU A 59 -13.34 14.85 4.31
N ALA A 60 -13.01 13.71 3.69
CA ALA A 60 -13.96 12.97 2.86
C ALA A 60 -15.23 12.60 3.64
N GLU A 61 -15.08 12.04 4.85
CA GLU A 61 -16.20 11.66 5.71
C GLU A 61 -17.02 12.89 6.13
N ALA A 62 -16.37 13.94 6.65
CA ALA A 62 -17.05 15.15 7.10
C ALA A 62 -17.80 15.89 5.99
N GLN A 63 -17.21 15.99 4.79
CA GLN A 63 -17.82 16.63 3.63
C GLN A 63 -19.03 15.86 3.12
N MET A 64 -18.95 14.52 3.08
CA MET A 64 -20.06 13.68 2.65
C MET A 64 -21.25 13.76 3.62
N GLU A 65 -21.01 13.86 4.93
CA GLU A 65 -22.05 14.06 5.95
C GLU A 65 -22.65 15.48 5.90
N SER A 66 -21.83 16.51 5.61
CA SER A 66 -22.24 17.91 5.70
C SER A 66 -22.92 18.46 4.43
N ILE A 67 -22.57 17.94 3.25
CA ILE A 67 -23.00 18.51 1.97
C ILE A 67 -23.70 17.46 1.12
N GLN A 68 -24.94 17.74 0.71
CA GLN A 68 -25.70 16.88 -0.19
C GLN A 68 -24.98 16.69 -1.53
N ALA A 69 -24.94 15.44 -2.01
CA ALA A 69 -24.32 15.09 -3.28
C ALA A 69 -25.08 15.72 -4.47
N ARG A 70 -24.55 16.81 -5.03
CA ARG A 70 -25.01 17.38 -6.31
C ARG A 70 -23.91 17.37 -7.38
N THR A 71 -22.70 17.83 -7.03
CA THR A 71 -21.47 17.83 -7.83
C THR A 71 -20.24 17.82 -6.90
N GLY A 72 -19.01 17.67 -7.42
CA GLY A 72 -17.79 17.80 -6.60
C GLY A 72 -17.26 16.51 -5.96
N GLY A 73 -17.91 15.37 -6.20
CA GLY A 73 -17.42 14.05 -5.79
C GLY A 73 -17.46 13.83 -4.28
N ILE A 74 -16.53 13.00 -3.81
CA ILE A 74 -16.37 12.63 -2.38
C ILE A 74 -15.99 13.87 -1.55
N TRP A 75 -15.02 14.66 -2.03
CA TRP A 75 -14.53 15.87 -1.33
C TRP A 75 -15.37 17.13 -1.55
N ARG A 76 -16.52 17.02 -2.25
CA ARG A 76 -17.51 18.11 -2.43
C ARG A 76 -16.90 19.40 -2.98
N VAL A 77 -15.92 19.28 -3.88
CA VAL A 77 -15.22 20.44 -4.48
C VAL A 77 -16.22 21.35 -5.19
N THR A 78 -16.22 22.63 -4.81
CA THR A 78 -17.10 23.66 -5.38
C THR A 78 -16.54 24.24 -6.68
N LYS A 79 -17.39 24.93 -7.45
CA LYS A 79 -16.95 25.68 -8.64
C LYS A 79 -15.91 26.75 -8.30
N ALA A 80 -16.08 27.45 -7.18
CA ALA A 80 -15.13 28.46 -6.73
C ALA A 80 -13.76 27.84 -6.44
N GLN A 81 -13.70 26.76 -5.66
CA GLN A 81 -12.46 26.03 -5.35
C GLN A 81 -11.77 25.51 -6.62
N LEU A 82 -12.51 24.93 -7.57
CA LEU A 82 -11.95 24.49 -8.84
C LEU A 82 -11.33 25.65 -9.64
N THR A 83 -12.01 26.79 -9.71
CA THR A 83 -11.48 28.00 -10.38
C THR A 83 -10.19 28.47 -9.69
N THR A 84 -10.20 28.58 -8.36
CA THR A 84 -9.01 28.96 -7.58
C THR A 84 -7.81 28.06 -7.87
N VAL A 85 -8.01 26.73 -7.88
CA VAL A 85 -6.93 25.78 -8.19
C VAL A 85 -6.44 25.93 -9.62
N LYS A 86 -7.34 26.09 -10.60
CA LYS A 86 -6.95 26.28 -12.01
C LYS A 86 -6.11 27.52 -12.22
N ASP A 87 -6.44 28.61 -11.54
CA ASP A 87 -5.65 29.84 -11.62
C ASP A 87 -4.32 29.71 -10.88
N ALA A 88 -4.31 29.06 -9.72
CA ALA A 88 -3.08 28.74 -8.99
C ALA A 88 -2.12 27.83 -9.78
N CYS A 89 -2.63 26.89 -10.58
CA CYS A 89 -1.82 26.05 -11.46
C CYS A 89 -1.05 26.84 -12.54
N LYS A 90 -1.47 28.08 -12.85
CA LYS A 90 -0.73 28.96 -13.78
C LYS A 90 0.40 29.73 -13.08
N GLY A 91 0.42 29.71 -11.74
CA GLY A 91 1.36 30.45 -10.92
C GLY A 91 1.97 29.55 -9.84
N THR A 92 1.57 29.78 -8.58
CA THR A 92 2.18 29.18 -7.38
C THR A 92 2.16 27.65 -7.37
N LEU A 93 1.14 27.02 -7.94
CA LEU A 93 1.00 25.56 -7.99
C LEU A 93 1.48 24.91 -9.30
N GLY A 94 2.13 25.66 -10.20
CA GLY A 94 2.62 25.14 -11.47
C GLY A 94 3.38 23.81 -11.37
N PRO A 95 4.37 23.67 -10.46
CA PRO A 95 5.08 22.40 -10.26
C PRO A 95 4.19 21.26 -9.79
N SER A 96 3.32 21.50 -8.81
CA SER A 96 2.39 20.50 -8.28
C SER A 96 1.38 20.04 -9.34
N CYS A 97 0.80 20.96 -10.12
CA CYS A 97 -0.12 20.61 -11.19
C CYS A 97 0.57 19.88 -12.35
N SER A 98 1.83 20.22 -12.63
CA SER A 98 2.65 19.49 -13.62
C SER A 98 2.92 18.06 -13.14
N LYS A 99 3.23 17.88 -11.85
CA LYS A 99 3.40 16.56 -11.23
C LYS A 99 2.13 15.72 -11.31
N VAL A 100 0.96 16.31 -11.07
CA VAL A 100 -0.34 15.64 -11.25
C VAL A 100 -0.53 15.20 -12.71
N GLN A 101 -0.17 16.04 -13.69
CA GLN A 101 -0.23 15.67 -15.10
C GLN A 101 0.72 14.52 -15.44
N THR A 102 1.96 14.55 -14.95
CA THR A 102 2.97 13.53 -15.31
C THR A 102 2.75 12.20 -14.60
N GLU A 103 2.39 12.23 -13.31
CA GLU A 103 2.28 11.04 -12.46
C GLU A 103 0.91 10.37 -12.51
N LEU A 104 -0.16 11.14 -12.78
CA LEU A 104 -1.54 10.67 -12.71
C LEU A 104 -2.34 10.94 -13.98
N ASN A 105 -1.72 11.54 -15.00
CA ASN A 105 -2.34 11.85 -16.30
C ASN A 105 -3.62 12.69 -16.19
N VAL A 106 -3.65 13.65 -15.26
CA VAL A 106 -4.78 14.57 -15.07
C VAL A 106 -4.37 16.03 -15.31
N ALA A 107 -4.89 16.60 -16.41
CA ALA A 107 -4.65 18.00 -16.77
C ALA A 107 -5.63 18.91 -16.01
N VAL A 108 -5.22 19.37 -14.82
CA VAL A 108 -6.07 20.17 -13.91
C VAL A 108 -6.70 21.39 -14.60
N SER A 109 -5.98 22.03 -15.53
CA SER A 109 -6.49 23.16 -16.34
C SER A 109 -7.76 22.84 -17.12
N THR A 110 -7.93 21.59 -17.56
CA THR A 110 -9.05 21.12 -18.38
C THR A 110 -10.20 20.51 -17.58
N VAL A 111 -10.00 20.20 -16.30
CA VAL A 111 -10.99 19.53 -15.43
C VAL A 111 -12.30 20.32 -15.37
N THR A 112 -13.43 19.66 -15.63
CA THR A 112 -14.77 20.27 -15.53
C THR A 112 -15.45 19.91 -14.21
N LEU A 113 -16.55 20.59 -13.88
CA LEU A 113 -17.37 20.22 -12.71
C LEU A 113 -17.94 18.79 -12.81
N SER A 114 -18.18 18.29 -14.03
CA SER A 114 -18.65 16.92 -14.24
C SER A 114 -17.54 15.91 -13.96
N ASP A 115 -16.29 16.23 -14.29
CA ASP A 115 -15.14 15.36 -14.01
C ASP A 115 -14.91 15.18 -12.51
N LEU A 116 -15.26 16.17 -11.68
CA LEU A 116 -15.17 16.06 -10.22
C LEU A 116 -16.08 14.97 -9.64
N ARG A 117 -17.00 14.38 -10.41
CA ARG A 117 -17.72 13.18 -9.96
C ARG A 117 -16.82 11.96 -9.82
N LYS A 118 -15.63 11.98 -10.45
CA LYS A 118 -14.61 10.94 -10.31
C LYS A 118 -13.84 11.18 -9.00
N PRO A 119 -13.76 10.18 -8.11
CA PRO A 119 -13.01 10.26 -6.85
C PRO A 119 -11.63 10.91 -7.00
N LEU A 120 -10.79 10.40 -7.90
CA LEU A 120 -9.42 10.88 -8.11
C LEU A 120 -9.36 12.37 -8.45
N TYR A 121 -10.27 12.83 -9.31
CA TYR A 121 -10.30 14.23 -9.74
C TYR A 121 -10.73 15.15 -8.60
N SER A 122 -11.77 14.78 -7.86
CA SER A 122 -12.19 15.55 -6.68
C SER A 122 -11.13 15.57 -5.58
N GLY A 123 -10.46 14.44 -5.32
CA GLY A 123 -9.37 14.35 -4.36
C GLY A 123 -8.20 15.23 -4.75
N LEU A 124 -7.74 15.14 -6.01
CA LEU A 124 -6.63 15.96 -6.52
C LEU A 124 -6.91 17.46 -6.43
N VAL A 125 -8.10 17.90 -6.84
CA VAL A 125 -8.45 19.32 -6.77
C VAL A 125 -8.55 19.78 -5.32
N MET A 126 -9.11 18.99 -4.41
CA MET A 126 -9.12 19.33 -2.98
C MET A 126 -7.71 19.39 -2.40
N SER A 127 -6.85 18.42 -2.73
CA SER A 127 -5.45 18.41 -2.30
C SER A 127 -4.68 19.65 -2.78
N LEU A 128 -4.82 20.02 -4.06
CA LEU A 128 -4.20 21.23 -4.59
C LEU A 128 -4.81 22.50 -3.99
N PHE A 129 -6.13 22.51 -3.70
CA PHE A 129 -6.76 23.63 -3.01
C PHE A 129 -6.15 23.84 -1.62
N ILE A 130 -5.98 22.76 -0.85
CA ILE A 130 -5.33 22.78 0.46
C ILE A 130 -3.90 23.32 0.37
N LEU A 131 -3.09 22.84 -0.59
CA LEU A 131 -1.74 23.36 -0.82
C LEU A 131 -1.72 24.86 -1.14
N ASN A 132 -2.70 25.33 -1.92
CA ASN A 132 -2.79 26.75 -2.28
C ASN A 132 -3.06 27.66 -1.08
N LEU A 133 -3.75 27.16 -0.05
CA LEU A 133 -4.09 27.93 1.14
C LEU A 133 -2.83 28.37 1.92
N GLN A 134 -1.72 27.62 1.82
CA GLN A 134 -0.47 27.89 2.55
C GLN A 134 -0.68 28.10 4.06
N ALA A 135 -1.74 27.50 4.61
CA ALA A 135 -2.07 27.54 6.02
C ALA A 135 -1.65 26.20 6.65
N PRO A 136 -0.94 26.21 7.78
CA PRO A 136 -0.53 24.98 8.45
C PRO A 136 -1.77 24.22 8.96
N ILE A 137 -1.76 22.91 8.76
CA ILE A 137 -2.80 22.02 9.28
C ILE A 137 -2.32 21.52 10.64
N SER A 138 -3.18 21.61 11.66
CA SER A 138 -2.84 20.99 12.95
C SER A 138 -2.89 19.48 12.82
N VAL A 139 -2.00 18.78 13.53
CA VAL A 139 -2.02 17.31 13.59
C VAL A 139 -3.17 16.77 14.44
N ASP A 140 -3.71 17.57 15.36
CA ASP A 140 -4.82 17.20 16.22
C ASP A 140 -6.19 17.43 15.56
N LYS A 141 -7.18 16.61 15.93
CA LYS A 141 -8.51 16.62 15.30
C LYS A 141 -9.26 17.94 15.46
N GLN A 142 -9.08 18.62 16.60
CA GLN A 142 -9.78 19.86 16.91
C GLN A 142 -9.24 20.99 16.04
N GLY A 143 -7.91 21.11 15.95
CA GLY A 143 -7.26 22.04 15.04
C GLY A 143 -7.57 21.76 13.57
N GLN A 144 -7.70 20.48 13.17
CA GLN A 144 -8.18 20.13 11.82
C GLN A 144 -9.64 20.53 11.58
N ALA A 145 -10.51 20.40 12.59
CA ALA A 145 -11.90 20.86 12.49
C ALA A 145 -11.97 22.39 12.35
N ASP A 146 -11.14 23.13 13.10
CA ASP A 146 -10.99 24.57 12.97
C ASP A 146 -10.53 24.96 11.56
N TYR A 147 -9.48 24.29 11.05
CA TYR A 147 -8.98 24.48 9.70
C TYR A 147 -10.06 24.23 8.64
N TRP A 148 -10.81 23.13 8.79
CA TRP A 148 -11.87 22.75 7.85
C TRP A 148 -12.97 23.81 7.79
N VAL A 149 -13.49 24.27 8.93
CA VAL A 149 -14.52 25.31 8.96
C VAL A 149 -13.97 26.62 8.42
N GLN A 150 -12.78 27.03 8.83
CA GLN A 150 -12.21 28.31 8.43
C GLN A 150 -11.90 28.42 6.94
N HIS A 151 -11.40 27.34 6.33
CA HIS A 151 -10.78 27.42 5.00
C HIS A 151 -11.48 26.59 3.92
N ILE A 152 -12.25 25.55 4.28
CA ILE A 152 -12.81 24.61 3.30
C ILE A 152 -14.34 24.66 3.27
N ASN A 153 -15.00 24.65 4.42
CA ASN A 153 -16.45 24.67 4.54
C ASN A 153 -16.92 25.63 5.66
N PRO A 154 -17.04 26.95 5.40
CA PRO A 154 -17.46 27.94 6.38
C PRO A 154 -18.86 27.73 6.97
N ASP A 155 -19.73 27.05 6.22
CA ASP A 155 -21.08 26.70 6.69
C ASP A 155 -21.10 25.35 7.46
N GLY A 156 -19.95 24.69 7.59
CA GLY A 156 -19.78 23.45 8.34
C GLY A 156 -19.74 23.66 9.85
N ALA A 157 -20.11 22.62 10.60
CA ALA A 157 -20.05 22.62 12.07
C ALA A 157 -18.87 21.77 12.56
N ARG A 158 -18.00 22.33 13.41
CA ARG A 158 -16.78 21.66 13.92
C ARG A 158 -17.06 20.28 14.50
N GLU A 159 -18.20 20.15 15.19
CA GLU A 159 -18.65 18.92 15.82
C GLU A 159 -18.85 17.79 14.81
N VAL A 160 -19.37 18.11 13.61
CA VAL A 160 -19.56 17.13 12.53
C VAL A 160 -18.21 16.55 12.13
N PHE A 161 -17.20 17.39 11.86
CA PHE A 161 -15.87 16.91 11.50
C PHE A 161 -15.27 16.00 12.59
N VAL A 162 -15.33 16.44 13.84
CA VAL A 162 -14.78 15.69 14.97
C VAL A 162 -15.49 14.34 15.12
N ASP A 163 -16.82 14.30 14.96
CA ASP A 163 -17.60 13.08 15.08
C ASP A 163 -17.39 12.13 13.90
N SER A 164 -17.31 12.64 12.66
CA SER A 164 -16.94 11.83 11.49
C SER A 164 -15.53 11.24 11.67
N ALA A 165 -14.56 12.03 12.16
CA ALA A 165 -13.20 11.57 12.43
C ALA A 165 -13.17 10.48 13.52
N LYS A 166 -13.95 10.62 14.60
CA LYS A 166 -14.07 9.59 15.64
C LYS A 166 -14.69 8.30 15.10
N LYS A 167 -15.77 8.38 14.32
CA LYS A 167 -16.41 7.21 13.70
C LYS A 167 -15.44 6.48 12.76
N LEU A 168 -14.67 7.23 11.98
CA LEU A 168 -13.64 6.69 11.10
C LEU A 168 -12.58 5.93 11.90
N GLU A 169 -12.06 6.53 12.97
CA GLU A 169 -11.01 5.92 13.79
C GLU A 169 -11.48 4.79 14.71
N GLN A 170 -12.79 4.56 14.81
CA GLN A 170 -13.33 3.35 15.46
C GLN A 170 -13.32 2.14 14.52
N ARG A 171 -13.12 2.35 13.22
CA ARG A 171 -12.98 1.25 12.26
C ARG A 171 -11.62 0.60 12.46
N ASN A 172 -11.60 -0.72 12.70
CA ASN A 172 -10.37 -1.48 12.70
C ASN A 172 -10.01 -1.81 11.25
N ASP A 173 -9.21 -0.94 10.63
CA ASP A 173 -8.80 -1.08 9.24
C ASP A 173 -7.54 -1.97 9.09
N CYS A 174 -6.90 -2.34 10.20
CA CYS A 174 -5.74 -3.24 10.17
C CYS A 174 -6.18 -4.71 10.01
N ALA A 175 -6.50 -5.08 8.78
CA ALA A 175 -6.80 -6.46 8.39
C ALA A 175 -5.54 -7.29 8.06
N SER A 176 -4.34 -6.75 8.30
CA SER A 176 -3.09 -7.37 7.85
C SER A 176 -2.87 -8.76 8.42
N ALA A 177 -2.46 -9.72 7.57
CA ALA A 177 -2.37 -11.10 7.98
C ALA A 177 -1.19 -11.35 8.93
N GLN A 178 0.01 -10.83 8.61
CA GLN A 178 1.23 -11.04 9.40
C GLN A 178 2.25 -9.89 9.24
N ILE A 179 2.65 -9.30 10.38
CA ILE A 179 3.63 -8.21 10.43
C ILE A 179 4.68 -8.50 11.51
N ASP A 180 5.95 -8.26 11.19
CA ASP A 180 7.05 -8.12 12.14
C ASP A 180 7.35 -6.63 12.30
N LEU A 181 6.83 -6.03 13.38
CA LEU A 181 6.97 -4.60 13.67
C LEU A 181 8.08 -4.39 14.71
N VAL A 182 9.10 -3.63 14.33
CA VAL A 182 10.21 -3.26 15.21
C VAL A 182 10.12 -1.77 15.50
N PHE A 183 10.06 -1.41 16.77
CA PHE A 183 10.28 -0.04 17.19
C PHE A 183 11.75 0.16 17.56
N LEU A 184 12.37 1.17 16.96
CA LEU A 184 13.70 1.62 17.31
C LEU A 184 13.59 3.02 17.94
N ILE A 185 13.78 3.09 19.25
CA ILE A 185 13.50 4.31 20.02
C ILE A 185 14.78 4.91 20.61
N ASP A 186 14.92 6.22 20.45
CA ASP A 186 16.03 6.99 20.98
C ASP A 186 15.89 7.17 22.51
N SER A 187 16.93 6.82 23.25
CA SER A 187 17.07 7.01 24.70
C SER A 187 18.27 7.86 25.08
N SER A 188 18.77 8.66 24.12
CA SER A 188 19.85 9.62 24.36
C SER A 188 19.42 10.79 25.23
N GLY A 189 20.41 11.49 25.79
CA GLY A 189 20.21 12.60 26.73
C GLY A 189 19.42 13.80 26.18
N SER A 190 19.39 13.99 24.86
CA SER A 190 18.59 15.05 24.23
C SER A 190 17.09 14.83 24.38
N VAL A 191 16.67 13.56 24.38
CA VAL A 191 15.27 13.17 24.48
C VAL A 191 14.70 13.57 25.84
N GLN A 192 15.44 13.30 26.92
CA GLN A 192 14.98 13.44 28.32
C GLN A 192 13.87 12.45 28.69
N GLU A 193 13.84 12.05 29.97
CA GLU A 193 12.91 11.04 30.47
C GLU A 193 11.41 11.36 30.21
N PRO A 194 10.91 12.60 30.38
CA PRO A 194 9.50 12.90 30.11
C PRO A 194 9.08 12.64 28.66
N ASN A 195 9.94 12.94 27.68
CA ASN A 195 9.65 12.71 26.26
C ASN A 195 9.85 11.24 25.88
N PHE A 196 10.82 10.55 26.49
CA PHE A 196 10.95 9.10 26.35
C PHE A 196 9.66 8.39 26.78
N ASN A 197 9.04 8.83 27.89
CA ASN A 197 7.75 8.32 28.33
C ASN A 197 6.60 8.62 27.33
N LYS A 198 6.62 9.77 26.65
CA LYS A 198 5.66 10.04 25.55
C LYS A 198 5.87 9.09 24.38
N THR A 199 7.13 8.78 24.01
CA THR A 199 7.45 7.77 23.00
C THR A 199 6.94 6.38 23.40
N LYS A 200 7.12 5.97 24.67
CA LYS A 200 6.55 4.71 25.17
C LYS A 200 5.02 4.67 25.04
N ASN A 201 4.33 5.72 25.49
CA ASN A 201 2.87 5.83 25.37
C ASN A 201 2.40 5.76 23.91
N PHE A 202 3.16 6.36 22.99
CA PHE A 202 2.90 6.27 21.56
C PHE A 202 3.01 4.84 21.02
N LEU A 203 4.09 4.13 21.35
CA LEU A 203 4.27 2.71 21.02
C LEU A 203 3.10 1.87 21.57
N GLU A 204 2.71 2.07 22.83
CA GLU A 204 1.58 1.36 23.42
C GLU A 204 0.27 1.62 22.67
N ASN A 205 0.02 2.86 22.27
CA ASN A 205 -1.21 3.23 21.55
C ASN A 205 -1.29 2.59 20.17
N ILE A 206 -0.16 2.46 19.45
CA ILE A 206 -0.10 1.67 18.22
C ILE A 206 -0.42 0.20 18.55
N VAL A 207 0.27 -0.39 19.53
CA VAL A 207 0.11 -1.81 19.88
C VAL A 207 -1.32 -2.16 20.31
N ARG A 208 -2.05 -1.25 20.97
CA ARG A 208 -3.44 -1.50 21.42
C ARG A 208 -4.39 -1.92 20.29
N ASN A 209 -4.16 -1.43 19.07
CA ASN A 209 -5.05 -1.69 17.94
C ASN A 209 -4.57 -2.82 17.01
N LEU A 210 -3.35 -3.34 17.24
CA LEU A 210 -2.79 -4.42 16.43
C LEU A 210 -3.26 -5.79 16.91
N ASP A 211 -3.46 -6.72 15.98
CA ASP A 211 -3.76 -8.11 16.30
C ASP A 211 -2.47 -8.89 16.66
N ILE A 212 -2.07 -8.85 17.94
CA ILE A 212 -0.79 -9.44 18.39
C ILE A 212 -0.90 -10.97 18.52
N GLY A 213 0.09 -11.68 17.99
CA GLY A 213 0.24 -13.11 18.17
C GLY A 213 1.32 -13.74 17.28
N PRO A 214 1.72 -15.00 17.57
CA PRO A 214 2.84 -15.65 16.89
C PRO A 214 2.63 -15.84 15.37
N ASN A 215 1.37 -15.99 14.93
CA ASN A 215 0.98 -16.12 13.53
C ASN A 215 0.25 -14.87 13.00
N LYS A 216 0.43 -13.73 13.68
CA LYS A 216 -0.22 -12.44 13.41
C LYS A 216 0.84 -11.34 13.44
N THR A 217 0.58 -10.21 14.09
CA THR A 217 1.60 -9.19 14.36
C THR A 217 2.50 -9.60 15.52
N ARG A 218 3.81 -9.52 15.32
CA ARG A 218 4.86 -9.65 16.35
C ARG A 218 5.53 -8.30 16.53
N VAL A 219 5.92 -7.97 17.75
CA VAL A 219 6.52 -6.68 18.09
C VAL A 219 7.86 -6.91 18.76
N ALA A 220 8.85 -6.11 18.40
CA ALA A 220 10.11 -5.97 19.13
C ALA A 220 10.37 -4.50 19.43
N VAL A 221 11.10 -4.24 20.50
CA VAL A 221 11.58 -2.89 20.82
C VAL A 221 13.06 -2.93 21.06
N ILE A 222 13.76 -2.02 20.38
CA ILE A 222 15.17 -1.75 20.58
C ILE A 222 15.24 -0.30 21.02
N ARG A 223 15.95 -0.07 22.12
CA ARG A 223 16.30 1.29 22.54
C ARG A 223 17.75 1.55 22.19
N PHE A 224 18.09 2.78 21.84
CA PHE A 224 19.47 3.11 21.50
C PHE A 224 19.85 4.51 21.97
N SER A 225 21.14 4.63 22.29
CA SER A 225 21.80 5.89 22.56
C SER A 225 23.25 5.77 22.05
N SER A 226 24.24 5.69 22.93
CA SER A 226 25.64 5.39 22.56
C SER A 226 25.83 3.93 22.12
N PHE A 227 24.94 3.04 22.54
CA PHE A 227 24.84 1.66 22.10
C PHE A 227 23.36 1.27 21.94
N SER A 228 23.10 0.18 21.23
CA SER A 228 21.76 -0.39 21.07
C SER A 228 21.53 -1.52 22.08
N LEU A 229 20.31 -1.61 22.61
CA LEU A 229 19.87 -2.72 23.45
C LEU A 229 18.51 -3.22 22.99
N VAL A 230 18.43 -4.50 22.61
CA VAL A 230 17.17 -5.20 22.36
C VAL A 230 16.43 -5.33 23.69
N SER A 231 15.38 -4.52 23.89
CA SER A 231 14.57 -4.55 25.11
C SER A 231 13.71 -5.81 25.17
N PHE A 232 13.15 -6.22 24.03
CA PHE A 232 12.58 -7.55 23.82
C PHE A 232 12.49 -7.88 22.33
N SER A 233 12.56 -9.17 21.99
CA SER A 233 12.55 -9.67 20.62
C SER A 233 11.13 -9.97 20.10
N LEU A 234 11.00 -10.19 18.79
CA LEU A 234 9.73 -10.48 18.09
C LEU A 234 8.96 -11.68 18.68
N SER A 235 9.64 -12.63 19.32
CA SER A 235 9.02 -13.83 19.89
C SER A 235 8.80 -13.76 21.40
N ALA A 236 9.17 -12.66 22.06
CA ALA A 236 9.13 -12.56 23.52
C ALA A 236 7.70 -12.52 24.08
N HIS A 237 6.76 -11.93 23.33
CA HIS A 237 5.39 -11.69 23.78
C HIS A 237 4.37 -12.03 22.68
N SER A 238 3.22 -12.57 23.07
CA SER A 238 2.19 -13.08 22.17
C SER A 238 0.81 -12.44 22.37
N THR A 239 0.70 -11.42 23.24
CA THR A 239 -0.55 -10.70 23.50
C THR A 239 -0.30 -9.19 23.63
N ASN A 240 -1.29 -8.37 23.29
CA ASN A 240 -1.22 -6.91 23.43
C ASN A 240 -0.83 -6.51 24.86
N SER A 241 -1.47 -7.10 25.88
CA SER A 241 -1.20 -6.76 27.28
C SER A 241 0.25 -7.06 27.68
N ALA A 242 0.82 -8.18 27.21
CA ALA A 242 2.21 -8.53 27.51
C ALA A 242 3.19 -7.55 26.84
N VAL A 243 2.96 -7.21 25.56
CA VAL A 243 3.78 -6.24 24.83
C VAL A 243 3.70 -4.85 25.49
N ILE A 244 2.50 -4.38 25.84
CA ILE A 244 2.30 -3.08 26.51
C ILE A 244 3.05 -3.04 27.85
N LYS A 245 2.92 -4.08 28.69
CA LYS A 245 3.68 -4.17 29.96
C LYS A 245 5.19 -4.17 29.74
N ALA A 246 5.66 -4.85 28.68
CA ALA A 246 7.07 -4.89 28.35
C ALA A 246 7.59 -3.53 27.87
N ILE A 247 6.79 -2.78 27.10
CA ILE A 247 7.10 -1.39 26.69
C ILE A 247 7.20 -0.48 27.93
N ASP A 248 6.19 -0.51 28.81
CA ASP A 248 6.16 0.32 30.01
C ASP A 248 7.40 0.12 30.90
N ALA A 249 7.85 -1.13 31.02
CA ALA A 249 9.02 -1.52 31.81
C ALA A 249 10.37 -1.09 31.22
N ILE A 250 10.41 -0.56 29.98
CA ILE A 250 11.66 -0.09 29.37
C ILE A 250 12.15 1.17 30.12
N SER A 251 13.36 1.06 30.67
CA SER A 251 14.02 2.15 31.37
C SER A 251 14.72 3.11 30.40
N TYR A 252 14.64 4.41 30.71
CA TYR A 252 15.46 5.44 30.10
C TYR A 252 16.89 5.37 30.67
N ASP A 253 17.91 5.48 29.82
CA ASP A 253 19.31 5.31 30.22
C ASP A 253 20.22 6.53 29.96
N ASP A 254 19.64 7.64 29.49
CA ASP A 254 20.31 8.94 29.38
C ASP A 254 21.67 8.90 28.66
N GLY A 255 21.75 8.15 27.57
CA GLY A 255 23.02 7.93 26.90
C GLY A 255 23.58 9.20 26.23
N SER A 256 24.90 9.33 26.19
CA SER A 256 25.60 10.55 25.79
C SER A 256 25.65 10.84 24.28
N SER A 257 25.14 9.94 23.42
CA SER A 257 25.16 10.11 21.96
C SER A 257 24.00 9.37 21.29
N THR A 258 23.85 9.57 19.98
CA THR A 258 22.77 9.00 19.17
C THR A 258 23.36 8.15 18.03
N ALA A 259 23.70 6.90 18.32
CA ALA A 259 24.33 5.96 17.38
C ALA A 259 23.30 5.25 16.48
N THR A 260 22.56 6.02 15.69
CA THR A 260 21.47 5.53 14.83
C THR A 260 21.95 4.48 13.81
N ASP A 261 23.14 4.66 13.24
CA ASP A 261 23.76 3.74 12.29
C ASP A 261 23.96 2.34 12.89
N LEU A 262 24.55 2.26 14.09
CA LEU A 262 24.76 0.99 14.80
C LEU A 262 23.43 0.33 15.19
N ALA A 263 22.46 1.15 15.57
CA ALA A 263 21.16 0.65 15.99
C ALA A 263 20.36 0.07 14.80
N LEU A 264 20.45 0.68 13.62
CA LEU A 264 19.88 0.14 12.38
C LEU A 264 20.55 -1.20 11.98
N ASP A 265 21.88 -1.29 12.09
CA ASP A 265 22.59 -2.55 11.85
C ASP A 265 22.16 -3.63 12.86
N GLU A 266 21.98 -3.30 14.15
CA GLU A 266 21.49 -4.23 15.19
C GLU A 266 20.07 -4.75 14.90
N VAL A 267 19.16 -3.89 14.46
CA VAL A 267 17.81 -4.28 14.01
C VAL A 267 17.93 -5.38 12.94
N ARG A 268 18.81 -5.16 11.96
CA ARG A 268 19.00 -6.03 10.80
C ARG A 268 19.60 -7.38 11.22
N THR A 269 20.66 -7.38 12.02
CA THR A 269 21.48 -8.57 12.31
C THR A 269 20.97 -9.38 13.51
N SER A 270 20.26 -8.77 14.45
CA SER A 270 19.83 -9.44 15.68
C SER A 270 18.31 -9.64 15.79
N VAL A 271 17.51 -8.75 15.21
CA VAL A 271 16.04 -8.81 15.36
C VAL A 271 15.36 -9.41 14.15
N PHE A 272 15.62 -8.92 12.94
CA PHE A 272 15.02 -9.46 11.71
C PHE A 272 15.65 -10.79 11.23
N THR A 273 16.73 -11.25 11.87
CA THR A 273 17.28 -12.60 11.63
C THR A 273 16.42 -13.72 12.21
N ASN A 274 15.55 -13.42 13.18
CA ASN A 274 14.57 -14.36 13.75
C ASN A 274 13.38 -14.56 12.80
N THR A 275 13.62 -15.34 11.75
CA THR A 275 12.62 -15.62 10.72
C THR A 275 11.54 -16.56 11.26
N ARG A 276 10.29 -16.08 11.27
CA ARG A 276 9.13 -16.97 11.32
C ARG A 276 9.11 -17.80 10.03
N LYS A 277 8.54 -19.01 10.09
CA LYS A 277 8.44 -19.90 8.92
C LYS A 277 7.53 -19.34 7.81
N SER A 278 6.60 -18.47 8.17
CA SER A 278 5.63 -17.85 7.26
C SER A 278 6.13 -16.49 6.76
N VAL A 279 5.58 -16.03 5.64
CA VAL A 279 5.92 -14.72 5.08
C VAL A 279 5.17 -13.62 5.83
N ALA A 280 5.90 -12.61 6.32
CA ALA A 280 5.36 -11.44 7.00
C ALA A 280 5.98 -10.15 6.46
N ALA A 281 5.21 -9.07 6.52
CA ALA A 281 5.74 -7.73 6.27
C ALA A 281 6.74 -7.37 7.38
N LYS A 282 7.89 -6.81 7.03
CA LYS A 282 8.88 -6.34 8.00
C LYS A 282 8.82 -4.83 8.05
N VAL A 283 8.48 -4.29 9.21
CA VAL A 283 8.30 -2.85 9.40
C VAL A 283 9.21 -2.38 10.53
N LEU A 284 9.96 -1.32 10.27
CA LEU A 284 10.74 -0.60 11.26
C LEU A 284 10.16 0.80 11.45
N VAL A 285 9.87 1.17 12.69
CA VAL A 285 9.51 2.55 13.06
C VAL A 285 10.63 3.11 13.94
N LEU A 286 11.40 4.04 13.38
CA LEU A 286 12.46 4.78 14.06
C LEU A 286 11.91 6.09 14.63
N VAL A 287 12.07 6.33 15.93
CA VAL A 287 11.72 7.60 16.59
C VAL A 287 12.98 8.21 17.20
N THR A 288 13.34 9.42 16.77
CA THR A 288 14.55 10.12 17.26
C THR A 288 14.41 11.63 17.13
N ASP A 289 15.00 12.37 18.06
CA ASP A 289 15.19 13.84 17.98
C ASP A 289 16.59 14.21 17.44
N GLY A 290 17.42 13.20 17.21
CA GLY A 290 18.86 13.37 17.15
C GLY A 290 19.44 13.65 15.77
N HIS A 291 20.71 14.01 15.82
CA HIS A 291 21.62 14.02 14.70
C HIS A 291 22.54 12.81 14.87
N SER A 292 22.46 11.79 14.00
CA SER A 292 23.37 10.66 14.17
C SER A 292 24.83 11.11 14.07
N ASN A 293 25.71 10.31 14.67
CA ASN A 293 27.15 10.49 14.60
C ASN A 293 27.69 10.44 13.15
N SER A 294 26.94 9.88 12.20
CA SER A 294 27.28 9.89 10.76
C SER A 294 26.09 9.60 9.86
N GLU A 295 25.63 10.63 9.15
CA GLU A 295 24.54 10.54 8.17
C GLU A 295 24.79 9.47 7.09
N ILE A 296 26.02 9.42 6.54
CA ILE A 296 26.38 8.46 5.49
C ILE A 296 26.23 7.01 5.98
N ARG A 297 26.67 6.72 7.21
CA ARG A 297 26.57 5.36 7.77
C ARG A 297 25.12 5.02 8.10
N THR A 298 24.35 5.97 8.62
CA THR A 298 22.91 5.80 8.88
C THR A 298 22.14 5.47 7.61
N VAL A 299 22.36 6.23 6.53
CA VAL A 299 21.75 5.95 5.22
C VAL A 299 22.18 4.60 4.66
N THR A 300 23.46 4.24 4.80
CA THR A 300 23.97 2.94 4.35
C THR A 300 23.33 1.78 5.11
N ALA A 301 23.21 1.88 6.44
CA ALA A 301 22.56 0.85 7.27
C ALA A 301 21.07 0.73 6.94
N ALA A 302 20.37 1.86 6.78
CA ALA A 302 18.98 1.87 6.35
C ALA A 302 18.79 1.25 4.96
N GLN A 303 19.70 1.51 4.01
CA GLN A 303 19.63 0.90 2.68
C GLN A 303 19.73 -0.63 2.75
N LYS A 304 20.63 -1.19 3.56
CA LYS A 304 20.72 -2.65 3.75
C LYS A 304 19.43 -3.26 4.30
N LEU A 305 18.74 -2.57 5.21
CA LEU A 305 17.42 -2.98 5.72
C LEU A 305 16.37 -2.95 4.60
N LYS A 306 16.34 -1.89 3.79
CA LYS A 306 15.44 -1.76 2.64
C LYS A 306 15.68 -2.87 1.61
N ASP A 307 16.95 -3.20 1.33
CA ASP A 307 17.34 -4.29 0.44
C ASP A 307 16.89 -5.67 0.98
N ASP A 308 16.87 -5.84 2.31
CA ASP A 308 16.33 -7.03 2.99
C ASP A 308 14.78 -7.05 3.09
N GLY A 309 14.12 -6.09 2.45
CA GLY A 309 12.67 -5.98 2.34
C GLY A 309 11.99 -5.39 3.58
N VAL A 310 12.70 -4.54 4.34
CA VAL A 310 12.12 -3.82 5.48
C VAL A 310 11.56 -2.47 5.02
N THR A 311 10.29 -2.21 5.32
CA THR A 311 9.68 -0.88 5.21
C THR A 311 10.07 -0.05 6.44
N ILE A 312 10.74 1.09 6.23
CA ILE A 312 11.27 1.94 7.31
C ILE A 312 10.47 3.23 7.36
N PHE A 313 9.81 3.47 8.49
CA PHE A 313 9.23 4.75 8.88
C PHE A 313 10.19 5.47 9.81
N THR A 314 10.45 6.75 9.55
CA THR A 314 11.26 7.63 10.41
C THR A 314 10.39 8.76 10.95
N ILE A 315 10.44 8.94 12.27
CA ILE A 315 9.71 9.98 12.99
C ILE A 315 10.76 10.85 13.66
N GLY A 316 10.97 12.02 13.07
CA GLY A 316 11.82 13.06 13.62
C GLY A 316 11.04 13.96 14.56
N VAL A 317 11.59 14.30 15.72
CA VAL A 317 10.88 15.13 16.71
C VAL A 317 11.75 16.32 17.17
N ALA A 318 11.11 17.48 17.33
CA ALA A 318 11.71 18.74 17.78
C ALA A 318 12.75 19.34 16.82
N ASN A 319 13.94 18.76 16.73
CA ASN A 319 15.00 19.27 15.85
C ASN A 319 15.85 18.13 15.25
N PRO A 320 15.24 17.21 14.50
CA PRO A 320 15.96 16.09 13.92
C PRO A 320 16.81 16.51 12.71
N ARG A 321 17.79 15.68 12.33
CA ARG A 321 18.45 15.82 11.02
C ARG A 321 17.51 15.35 9.90
N VAL A 322 16.70 16.26 9.36
CA VAL A 322 15.69 15.97 8.33
C VAL A 322 16.26 15.22 7.12
N SER A 323 17.41 15.62 6.58
CA SER A 323 18.03 14.97 5.41
C SER A 323 18.35 13.50 5.67
N GLU A 324 18.91 13.21 6.85
CA GLU A 324 19.29 11.87 7.28
C GLU A 324 18.07 10.96 7.43
N LEU A 325 17.04 11.42 8.14
CA LEU A 325 15.82 10.64 8.37
C LEU A 325 15.00 10.45 7.09
N THR A 326 14.97 11.45 6.21
CA THR A 326 14.33 11.36 4.89
C THR A 326 15.00 10.30 4.02
N ALA A 327 16.34 10.27 4.00
CA ALA A 327 17.10 9.29 3.21
C ALA A 327 17.06 7.86 3.82
N ALA A 328 16.94 7.76 5.14
CA ALA A 328 16.79 6.48 5.84
C ALA A 328 15.40 5.85 5.63
N ALA A 329 14.35 6.68 5.48
CA ALA A 329 12.99 6.20 5.23
C ALA A 329 12.87 5.41 3.92
N SER A 330 11.83 4.58 3.83
CA SER A 330 11.44 3.93 2.57
C SER A 330 10.80 4.92 1.60
N GLU A 331 10.91 4.64 0.31
CA GLU A 331 10.25 5.46 -0.71
C GLU A 331 8.75 5.11 -0.84
N PRO A 332 7.87 6.09 -1.13
CA PRO A 332 8.17 7.51 -1.22
C PRO A 332 8.39 8.12 0.17
N SER A 333 9.49 8.84 0.35
CA SER A 333 9.89 9.41 1.65
C SER A 333 8.82 10.31 2.27
N CYS A 334 8.04 11.02 1.45
CA CYS A 334 6.93 11.85 1.93
C CYS A 334 5.84 11.08 2.72
N THR A 335 5.78 9.75 2.58
CA THR A 335 4.82 8.88 3.30
C THR A 335 5.46 8.11 4.46
N HIS A 336 6.78 8.02 4.47
CA HIS A 336 7.53 7.24 5.45
C HIS A 336 8.38 8.11 6.39
N PHE A 337 8.46 9.41 6.15
CA PHE A 337 9.13 10.36 7.03
C PHE A 337 8.10 11.35 7.57
N ILE A 338 8.04 11.48 8.90
CA ILE A 338 7.20 12.44 9.60
C ILE A 338 8.10 13.32 10.46
N ASN A 339 7.97 14.64 10.31
CA ASN A 339 8.68 15.64 11.10
C ASN A 339 7.73 16.33 12.07
N LEU A 340 7.92 16.12 13.37
CA LEU A 340 7.11 16.68 14.43
C LEU A 340 7.86 17.81 15.14
N LYS A 341 7.12 18.85 15.56
CA LYS A 341 7.69 19.98 16.30
C LYS A 341 7.93 19.66 17.76
N ASP A 342 7.14 18.76 18.34
CA ASP A 342 7.19 18.42 19.76
C ASP A 342 6.73 16.99 20.01
N TYR A 343 7.25 16.35 21.07
CA TYR A 343 6.84 15.00 21.46
C TYR A 343 5.36 14.89 21.86
N ASN A 344 4.68 15.99 22.16
CA ASN A 344 3.23 16.00 22.36
C ASN A 344 2.46 15.70 21.07
N GLU A 345 3.07 15.94 19.90
CA GLU A 345 2.43 15.73 18.60
C GLU A 345 2.41 14.25 18.19
N ILE A 346 3.32 13.44 18.75
CA ILE A 346 3.49 12.04 18.36
C ILE A 346 2.23 11.19 18.60
N GLY A 347 1.42 11.57 19.59
CA GLY A 347 0.14 10.91 19.88
C GLY A 347 -0.90 11.06 18.76
N PHE A 348 -0.75 12.04 17.87
CA PHE A 348 -1.72 12.30 16.80
C PHE A 348 -1.48 11.49 15.53
N ILE A 349 -0.26 11.00 15.33
CA ILE A 349 0.14 10.21 14.14
C ILE A 349 0.00 8.69 14.34
N VAL A 350 -0.53 8.25 15.49
CA VAL A 350 -0.75 6.82 15.79
C VAL A 350 -1.48 6.12 14.66
N ARG A 351 -2.56 6.72 14.15
CA ARG A 351 -3.39 6.12 13.08
C ARG A 351 -2.70 6.05 11.73
N GLU A 352 -1.83 7.01 11.42
CA GLU A 352 -1.05 7.00 10.18
C GLU A 352 -0.02 5.87 10.20
N ILE A 353 0.79 5.81 11.26
CA ILE A 353 1.81 4.76 11.40
C ILE A 353 1.18 3.37 11.51
N GLU A 354 0.08 3.23 12.24
CA GLU A 354 -0.67 1.97 12.33
C GLU A 354 -1.15 1.52 10.95
N SER A 355 -1.84 2.39 10.21
CA SER A 355 -2.38 2.07 8.88
C SER A 355 -1.26 1.67 7.91
N ASP A 356 -0.19 2.46 7.84
CA ASP A 356 0.88 2.23 6.89
C ASP A 356 1.69 0.98 7.23
N SER A 357 1.88 0.70 8.52
CA SER A 357 2.47 -0.56 8.97
C SER A 357 1.62 -1.76 8.54
N CYS A 358 0.29 -1.64 8.62
CA CYS A 358 -0.64 -2.71 8.24
C CYS A 358 -0.68 -2.95 6.72
N GLU A 359 -0.43 -1.92 5.92
CA GLU A 359 -0.40 -1.99 4.46
C GLU A 359 0.97 -2.34 3.88
N ALA A 360 2.02 -2.37 4.70
CA ALA A 360 3.37 -2.67 4.26
C ALA A 360 3.44 -4.03 3.54
N PRO A 361 4.12 -4.12 2.40
CA PRO A 361 4.24 -5.37 1.67
C PRO A 361 5.20 -6.33 2.37
N ALA A 362 4.88 -7.62 2.30
CA ALA A 362 5.87 -8.66 2.54
C ALA A 362 6.67 -8.90 1.27
N VAL A 363 7.97 -8.62 1.31
CA VAL A 363 8.86 -8.79 0.17
C VAL A 363 9.19 -10.27 -0.02
N VAL A 364 8.97 -10.78 -1.23
CA VAL A 364 9.22 -12.17 -1.62
C VAL A 364 9.98 -12.23 -2.95
N GLN A 365 10.79 -13.26 -3.13
CA GLN A 365 11.53 -13.49 -4.38
C GLN A 365 10.70 -14.39 -5.31
N ASN A 366 10.76 -14.17 -6.64
CA ASN A 366 9.86 -14.82 -7.62
C ASN A 366 9.83 -16.36 -7.54
N GLU A 367 10.92 -17.01 -7.13
CA GLU A 367 11.04 -18.46 -7.08
C GLU A 367 10.41 -19.07 -5.82
N THR A 368 9.97 -18.23 -4.89
CA THR A 368 9.46 -18.66 -3.59
C THR A 368 8.01 -19.09 -3.72
N SER A 369 7.74 -20.38 -3.51
CA SER A 369 6.38 -20.84 -3.27
C SER A 369 5.95 -20.43 -1.86
N LEU A 370 4.85 -19.69 -1.76
CA LEU A 370 4.26 -19.31 -0.49
C LEU A 370 3.33 -20.44 -0.06
N LEU A 371 3.60 -21.04 1.09
CA LEU A 371 2.89 -22.21 1.57
C LEU A 371 2.23 -21.94 2.91
N ASN A 372 1.04 -22.51 3.10
CA ASN A 372 0.27 -22.54 4.34
C ASN A 372 -0.02 -21.14 4.90
N MET A 373 -0.29 -20.17 4.02
CA MET A 373 -0.68 -18.83 4.41
C MET A 373 -2.06 -18.89 5.08
N ALA A 374 -2.17 -18.40 6.32
CA ALA A 374 -3.36 -18.59 7.13
C ALA A 374 -4.57 -17.81 6.58
N ILE A 375 -5.75 -18.43 6.62
CA ILE A 375 -7.05 -17.80 6.40
C ILE A 375 -7.73 -17.60 7.76
N PRO A 376 -8.47 -16.49 7.98
CA PRO A 376 -9.21 -16.26 9.22
C PRO A 376 -10.14 -17.43 9.59
N LYS A 377 -10.19 -17.76 10.88
CA LYS A 377 -11.14 -18.76 11.42
C LYS A 377 -12.52 -18.17 11.75
N THR A 378 -12.60 -16.85 11.84
CA THR A 378 -13.80 -16.06 12.13
C THR A 378 -14.35 -15.46 10.82
N ASN A 379 -15.41 -14.65 10.91
CA ASN A 379 -16.02 -13.97 9.75
C ASN A 379 -15.22 -12.77 9.27
N GLU A 380 -14.02 -12.57 9.82
CA GLU A 380 -13.11 -11.50 9.45
C GLU A 380 -12.53 -11.72 8.05
N THR A 381 -12.19 -10.62 7.41
CA THR A 381 -11.36 -10.58 6.22
C THR A 381 -9.93 -10.30 6.66
N LYS A 382 -8.94 -11.05 6.17
CA LYS A 382 -7.53 -10.71 6.30
C LYS A 382 -6.93 -10.37 4.96
N GLN A 383 -6.05 -9.39 4.96
CA GLN A 383 -5.33 -8.91 3.80
C GLN A 383 -3.83 -9.19 3.95
N GLN A 384 -3.19 -9.69 2.90
CA GLN A 384 -1.73 -9.75 2.82
C GLN A 384 -1.29 -9.07 1.54
N VAL A 385 -0.43 -8.06 1.67
CA VAL A 385 0.25 -7.44 0.53
C VAL A 385 1.58 -8.15 0.35
N LEU A 386 1.90 -8.49 -0.89
CA LEU A 386 3.14 -9.13 -1.30
C LEU A 386 3.80 -8.24 -2.35
N GLN A 387 5.10 -7.98 -2.19
CA GLN A 387 5.92 -7.38 -3.21
C GLN A 387 6.85 -8.46 -3.77
N ILE A 388 6.67 -8.79 -5.04
CA ILE A 388 7.48 -9.80 -5.73
C ILE A 388 8.53 -9.08 -6.56
N ASN A 389 9.78 -9.25 -6.16
CA ASN A 389 10.93 -8.68 -6.86
C ASN A 389 11.47 -9.65 -7.92
N ASN A 390 12.28 -9.11 -8.84
CA ASN A 390 12.95 -9.86 -9.90
C ASN A 390 11.98 -10.61 -10.82
N MET A 391 10.86 -9.99 -11.18
CA MET A 391 9.93 -10.55 -12.15
C MET A 391 10.56 -10.51 -13.56
N ALA A 392 10.95 -11.67 -14.07
CA ALA A 392 11.58 -11.79 -15.38
C ALA A 392 10.62 -11.33 -16.48
N LYS A 393 11.10 -10.42 -17.35
CA LYS A 393 10.39 -10.02 -18.57
C LYS A 393 10.07 -11.26 -19.39
N SER A 394 8.78 -11.58 -19.50
CA SER A 394 8.31 -12.72 -20.28
C SER A 394 7.19 -12.29 -21.22
N THR A 395 7.44 -12.43 -22.51
CA THR A 395 6.41 -12.28 -23.56
C THR A 395 5.41 -13.44 -23.53
N LEU A 396 5.79 -14.57 -22.92
CA LEU A 396 4.94 -15.75 -22.73
C LEU A 396 4.11 -15.67 -21.44
N GLY A 397 4.31 -14.61 -20.65
CA GLY A 397 3.62 -14.34 -19.40
C GLY A 397 4.08 -15.20 -18.22
N THR A 398 3.75 -14.73 -17.02
CA THR A 398 3.90 -15.45 -15.76
C THR A 398 2.53 -15.82 -15.23
N THR A 399 2.35 -17.08 -14.86
CA THR A 399 1.12 -17.56 -14.24
C THR A 399 1.28 -17.56 -12.72
N VAL A 400 0.41 -16.85 -12.00
CA VAL A 400 0.27 -16.97 -10.55
C VAL A 400 -0.84 -17.99 -10.26
N LEU A 401 -0.50 -19.06 -9.57
CA LEU A 401 -1.45 -20.09 -9.14
C LEU A 401 -1.75 -19.95 -7.66
N VAL A 402 -3.03 -19.92 -7.32
CA VAL A 402 -3.54 -19.77 -5.95
C VAL A 402 -4.33 -21.02 -5.60
N GLY A 403 -3.79 -21.84 -4.71
CA GLY A 403 -4.46 -23.03 -4.17
C GLY A 403 -5.02 -22.73 -2.79
N VAL A 404 -6.26 -23.10 -2.52
CA VAL A 404 -6.91 -22.90 -1.21
C VAL A 404 -7.28 -24.26 -0.65
N GLN A 405 -6.99 -24.51 0.63
CA GLN A 405 -7.40 -25.74 1.31
C GLN A 405 -8.88 -25.67 1.74
N CYS A 406 -9.27 -24.55 2.35
CA CYS A 406 -10.65 -24.22 2.69
C CYS A 406 -10.77 -22.70 2.84
N GLY A 407 -11.86 -22.12 2.37
CA GLY A 407 -12.09 -20.67 2.42
C GLY A 407 -12.27 -20.04 1.05
N VAL A 408 -12.33 -18.72 1.03
CA VAL A 408 -12.34 -17.92 -0.21
C VAL A 408 -11.17 -16.95 -0.14
N VAL A 409 -10.44 -16.86 -1.25
CA VAL A 409 -9.37 -15.89 -1.45
C VAL A 409 -9.62 -15.14 -2.75
N THR A 410 -9.55 -13.82 -2.70
CA THR A 410 -9.48 -12.98 -3.90
C THR A 410 -8.09 -12.37 -3.98
N VAL A 411 -7.48 -12.42 -5.16
CA VAL A 411 -6.14 -11.89 -5.42
C VAL A 411 -6.23 -10.77 -6.43
N TYR A 412 -5.75 -9.60 -6.03
CA TYR A 412 -5.56 -8.44 -6.90
C TYR A 412 -4.08 -8.29 -7.21
N ALA A 413 -3.74 -7.95 -8.45
CA ALA A 413 -2.37 -7.77 -8.89
C ALA A 413 -2.20 -6.45 -9.65
N SER A 414 -1.04 -5.83 -9.48
CA SER A 414 -0.66 -4.66 -10.28
C SER A 414 0.85 -4.52 -10.38
N PHE A 415 1.30 -3.96 -11.51
CA PHE A 415 2.69 -3.51 -11.69
C PHE A 415 2.85 -2.01 -11.38
N ASN A 416 1.77 -1.23 -11.36
CA ASN A 416 1.80 0.24 -11.23
C ASN A 416 1.22 0.76 -9.90
N ASN A 417 0.60 -0.11 -9.11
CA ASN A 417 0.02 0.17 -7.82
C ASN A 417 0.67 -0.72 -6.76
N SER A 418 1.27 -0.12 -5.74
CA SER A 418 1.92 -0.83 -4.63
C SER A 418 0.95 -1.51 -3.66
N TYR A 419 -0.35 -1.25 -3.81
CA TYR A 419 -1.43 -1.84 -3.03
C TYR A 419 -2.66 -2.05 -3.94
N PRO A 420 -2.64 -3.04 -4.85
CA PRO A 420 -3.81 -3.37 -5.63
C PRO A 420 -4.95 -3.80 -4.69
N ASN A 421 -6.18 -3.40 -4.96
CA ASN A 421 -7.33 -3.75 -4.11
C ASN A 421 -8.62 -3.77 -4.93
N GLU A 422 -9.77 -4.00 -4.30
CA GLU A 422 -11.08 -4.09 -4.97
C GLU A 422 -11.46 -2.84 -5.80
N ALA A 423 -10.83 -1.68 -5.55
CA ALA A 423 -11.08 -0.43 -6.26
C ALA A 423 -10.04 -0.07 -7.32
N ASP A 424 -8.85 -0.69 -7.30
CA ASP A 424 -7.75 -0.35 -8.21
C ASP A 424 -6.82 -1.54 -8.42
N TYR A 425 -6.90 -2.18 -9.59
CA TYR A 425 -6.10 -3.36 -9.94
C TYR A 425 -5.93 -3.54 -11.45
N ASP A 426 -4.83 -4.17 -11.85
CA ASP A 426 -4.60 -4.56 -13.25
C ASP A 426 -5.13 -5.98 -13.52
N TYR A 427 -5.01 -6.87 -12.53
CA TYR A 427 -5.49 -8.25 -12.61
C TYR A 427 -6.22 -8.67 -11.35
N GLU A 428 -7.22 -9.54 -11.50
CA GLU A 428 -7.99 -10.14 -10.42
C GLU A 428 -8.28 -11.60 -10.74
N ASP A 429 -8.24 -12.47 -9.73
CA ASP A 429 -8.94 -13.74 -9.74
C ASP A 429 -9.31 -14.16 -8.31
N TRP A 430 -10.18 -15.15 -8.17
CA TRP A 430 -10.54 -15.73 -6.88
C TRP A 430 -10.37 -17.24 -6.87
N ALA A 431 -10.06 -17.77 -5.69
CA ALA A 431 -9.78 -19.16 -5.43
C ALA A 431 -10.62 -19.69 -4.26
N THR A 432 -10.97 -20.97 -4.35
CA THR A 432 -11.62 -21.77 -3.30
C THR A 432 -11.02 -23.17 -3.29
N ASP A 433 -11.40 -23.97 -2.30
CA ASP A 433 -11.06 -25.39 -2.18
C ASP A 433 -11.38 -26.22 -3.43
N ASN A 434 -12.45 -25.86 -4.16
CA ASN A 434 -12.87 -26.59 -5.37
C ASN A 434 -12.48 -25.90 -6.68
N LYS A 435 -11.92 -24.70 -6.61
CA LYS A 435 -11.56 -23.90 -7.79
C LYS A 435 -10.26 -23.15 -7.50
N PRO A 436 -9.09 -23.64 -7.94
CA PRO A 436 -7.86 -22.88 -7.82
C PRO A 436 -7.94 -21.60 -8.66
N GLY A 437 -7.35 -20.52 -8.14
CA GLY A 437 -7.21 -19.25 -8.85
C GLY A 437 -5.99 -19.29 -9.77
N LYS A 438 -6.08 -18.60 -10.91
CA LYS A 438 -5.04 -18.52 -11.93
C LYS A 438 -5.01 -17.13 -12.56
N LEU A 439 -4.03 -16.31 -12.18
CA LEU A 439 -3.75 -15.05 -12.86
C LEU A 439 -2.71 -15.24 -13.96
N PHE A 440 -3.02 -14.80 -15.17
CA PHE A 440 -2.08 -14.76 -16.28
C PHE A 440 -1.56 -13.33 -16.45
N LEU A 441 -0.32 -13.12 -16.04
CA LEU A 441 0.31 -11.81 -16.04
C LEU A 441 1.13 -11.63 -17.31
N VAL A 442 0.86 -10.56 -18.05
CA VAL A 442 1.65 -10.19 -19.23
C VAL A 442 2.38 -8.90 -18.91
N GLN A 443 3.68 -9.00 -18.70
CA GLN A 443 4.52 -7.85 -18.35
C GLN A 443 4.77 -7.02 -19.60
N LYS A 444 4.05 -5.90 -19.72
CA LYS A 444 4.23 -4.90 -20.80
C LYS A 444 5.10 -3.71 -20.38
N SER A 445 5.41 -3.58 -19.08
CA SER A 445 6.16 -2.47 -18.50
C SER A 445 7.61 -2.84 -18.23
N GLU A 446 8.49 -1.84 -18.17
CA GLU A 446 9.87 -1.95 -17.70
C GLU A 446 9.97 -2.25 -16.18
N LEU A 447 8.87 -2.11 -15.44
CA LEU A 447 8.80 -2.35 -13.99
C LEU A 447 9.05 -3.83 -13.68
N ASP A 448 9.95 -4.08 -12.73
CA ASP A 448 10.45 -5.40 -12.29
C ASP A 448 9.77 -5.91 -11.01
N GLN A 449 8.90 -5.10 -10.42
CA GLN A 449 8.15 -5.39 -9.20
C GLN A 449 6.67 -5.63 -9.51
N LEU A 450 6.14 -6.73 -8.98
CA LEU A 450 4.72 -7.04 -9.01
C LEU A 450 4.20 -6.95 -7.58
N PHE A 451 3.09 -6.25 -7.39
CA PHE A 451 2.37 -6.23 -6.12
C PHE A 451 1.15 -7.15 -6.21
N LEU A 452 0.96 -7.99 -5.20
CA LEU A 452 -0.22 -8.80 -5.02
C LEU A 452 -0.88 -8.47 -3.69
N THR A 453 -2.18 -8.25 -3.71
CA THR A 453 -3.01 -8.23 -2.52
C THR A 453 -3.84 -9.48 -2.48
N VAL A 454 -3.76 -10.19 -1.36
CA VAL A 454 -4.55 -11.38 -1.10
C VAL A 454 -5.57 -11.05 -0.03
N LEU A 455 -6.85 -10.96 -0.42
CA LEU A 455 -7.99 -10.84 0.50
C LEU A 455 -8.55 -12.22 0.80
N SER A 456 -8.56 -12.61 2.06
CA SER A 456 -8.96 -13.93 2.52
C SER A 456 -10.11 -13.86 3.52
N LYS A 457 -11.08 -14.77 3.38
CA LYS A 457 -12.25 -14.86 4.26
C LYS A 457 -12.69 -16.31 4.45
N LYS A 458 -13.26 -16.62 5.60
CA LYS A 458 -13.88 -17.93 5.87
C LYS A 458 -15.08 -18.20 4.95
N ARG A 459 -15.19 -19.46 4.53
CA ARG A 459 -16.32 -20.03 3.80
C ARG A 459 -17.28 -20.72 4.78
N PHE A 460 -18.58 -20.41 4.74
CA PHE A 460 -19.58 -20.86 5.74
C PHE A 460 -20.35 -22.12 5.39
N ASP A 461 -20.42 -22.44 4.10
CA ASP A 461 -21.16 -23.57 3.56
C ASP A 461 -20.44 -24.90 3.70
N LEU A 462 -19.24 -24.92 4.32
CA LEU A 462 -18.44 -26.12 4.51
C LEU A 462 -18.14 -26.36 5.99
N ASN A 463 -18.57 -27.52 6.48
CA ASN A 463 -18.27 -28.02 7.82
C ASN A 463 -17.28 -29.19 7.70
N SER A 464 -16.05 -28.88 7.30
CA SER A 464 -14.96 -29.86 7.06
C SER A 464 -13.83 -29.65 8.07
N SER A 465 -13.19 -30.72 8.53
CA SER A 465 -11.99 -30.64 9.37
C SER A 465 -10.82 -29.94 8.67
N ALA A 466 -10.80 -29.93 7.33
CA ALA A 466 -9.85 -29.13 6.56
C ALA A 466 -10.01 -27.61 6.78
N CYS A 467 -11.15 -27.16 7.29
CA CYS A 467 -11.46 -25.78 7.64
C CYS A 467 -11.14 -25.42 9.10
N ASP A 468 -10.57 -26.35 9.88
CA ASP A 468 -10.14 -26.06 11.26
C ASP A 468 -8.90 -25.15 11.29
N ASN A 469 -8.03 -25.29 10.29
CA ASN A 469 -6.87 -24.45 10.03
C ASN A 469 -6.79 -24.13 8.53
N PRO A 470 -7.69 -23.26 8.03
CA PRO A 470 -7.77 -22.98 6.60
C PRO A 470 -6.54 -22.19 6.16
N SER A 471 -6.02 -22.50 4.97
CA SER A 471 -4.85 -21.85 4.40
C SER A 471 -4.90 -21.79 2.88
N TYR A 472 -4.04 -20.95 2.31
CA TYR A 472 -3.79 -20.88 0.87
C TYR A 472 -2.30 -20.93 0.55
N ASN A 473 -2.00 -21.30 -0.69
CA ASN A 473 -0.67 -21.37 -1.26
C ASN A 473 -0.62 -20.51 -2.53
N ILE A 474 0.51 -19.85 -2.77
CA ILE A 474 0.79 -19.12 -4.00
C ILE A 474 2.06 -19.68 -4.63
N SER A 475 2.00 -19.96 -5.94
CA SER A 475 3.17 -20.36 -6.72
C SER A 475 3.21 -19.60 -8.03
N PHE A 476 4.43 -19.32 -8.49
CA PHE A 476 4.70 -18.61 -9.74
C PHE A 476 5.21 -19.62 -10.77
N LYS A 477 4.58 -19.66 -11.93
CA LYS A 477 5.02 -20.48 -13.06
C LYS A 477 5.28 -19.60 -14.27
N THR A 478 6.55 -19.45 -14.60
CA THR A 478 6.96 -18.79 -15.84
C THR A 478 6.76 -19.78 -17.00
N THR A 479 6.05 -19.36 -18.03
CA THR A 479 5.94 -20.16 -19.25
C THR A 479 7.28 -20.11 -19.97
N VAL A 480 8.10 -21.15 -19.86
CA VAL A 480 9.33 -21.27 -20.66
C VAL A 480 8.94 -21.88 -22.00
N ALA A 481 9.29 -21.23 -23.11
CA ALA A 481 9.21 -21.87 -24.42
C ALA A 481 10.23 -23.02 -24.44
N THR A 482 9.76 -24.25 -24.21
CA THR A 482 10.50 -25.43 -24.64
C THR A 482 10.47 -25.43 -26.17
N ILE A 483 11.49 -24.86 -26.80
CA ILE A 483 11.80 -25.17 -28.18
C ILE A 483 12.34 -26.60 -28.17
N THR A 484 11.45 -27.60 -28.19
CA THR A 484 11.84 -28.91 -28.68
C THR A 484 12.11 -28.74 -30.16
N PRO A 485 13.34 -28.95 -30.67
CA PRO A 485 13.58 -28.96 -32.09
C PRO A 485 12.85 -30.19 -32.64
N VAL A 486 11.66 -29.97 -33.19
CA VAL A 486 11.01 -30.97 -34.03
C VAL A 486 11.90 -31.09 -35.25
N ARG A 487 12.64 -32.20 -35.35
CA ARG A 487 13.33 -32.59 -36.58
C ARG A 487 12.24 -32.90 -37.61
N MET A 488 11.76 -31.87 -38.29
CA MET A 488 10.84 -32.04 -39.42
C MET A 488 11.63 -32.72 -40.54
N SER A 489 11.16 -33.89 -40.99
CA SER A 489 11.71 -34.52 -42.18
C SER A 489 11.43 -33.65 -43.41
N ASP A 490 12.35 -33.66 -44.38
CA ASP A 490 12.36 -32.76 -45.54
C ASP A 490 11.04 -32.72 -46.34
N ALA A 491 10.20 -33.75 -46.23
CA ALA A 491 8.89 -33.81 -46.86
C ALA A 491 7.86 -32.79 -46.31
N ALA A 492 8.01 -32.35 -45.06
CA ALA A 492 7.09 -31.39 -44.45
C ALA A 492 7.41 -29.93 -44.84
N VAL A 493 8.68 -29.63 -45.10
CA VAL A 493 9.14 -28.31 -45.58
C VAL A 493 8.61 -28.04 -46.98
N THR A 494 8.58 -29.06 -47.85
CA THR A 494 8.05 -28.91 -49.22
C THR A 494 6.55 -28.61 -49.21
N LYS A 495 5.75 -29.27 -48.35
CA LYS A 495 4.31 -28.99 -48.24
C LYS A 495 4.00 -27.58 -47.75
N GLN A 496 4.76 -27.06 -46.78
CA GLN A 496 4.53 -25.72 -46.25
C GLN A 496 4.88 -24.61 -47.26
N LEU A 497 5.93 -24.81 -48.06
CA LEU A 497 6.29 -23.88 -49.14
C LEU A 497 5.24 -23.85 -50.25
N PHE A 498 4.63 -25.00 -50.60
CA PHE A 498 3.51 -25.04 -51.56
C PHE A 498 2.26 -24.32 -51.04
N ILE A 499 1.92 -24.46 -49.76
CA ILE A 499 0.76 -23.77 -49.16
C ILE A 499 0.97 -22.25 -49.18
N ASN A 500 2.17 -21.78 -48.83
CA ASN A 500 2.48 -20.35 -48.86
C ASN A 500 2.44 -19.77 -50.28
N ALA A 501 2.91 -20.51 -51.30
CA ALA A 501 2.85 -20.05 -52.69
C ALA A 501 1.41 -19.88 -53.20
N TRP A 502 0.49 -20.77 -52.79
CA TRP A 502 -0.94 -20.65 -53.13
C TRP A 502 -1.62 -19.47 -52.43
N ILE A 503 -1.26 -19.19 -51.18
CA ILE A 503 -1.80 -18.03 -50.44
C ILE A 503 -1.35 -16.72 -51.07
N TYR A 504 -0.08 -16.62 -51.48
CA TYR A 504 0.43 -15.43 -52.17
C TYR A 504 -0.18 -15.24 -53.57
N ALA A 505 -0.41 -16.33 -54.32
CA ALA A 505 -1.09 -16.25 -55.61
C ALA A 505 -2.56 -15.82 -55.49
N GLY A 506 -3.27 -16.29 -54.45
CA GLY A 506 -4.65 -15.88 -54.16
C GLY A 506 -4.78 -14.42 -53.74
N LEU A 507 -3.82 -13.91 -52.95
CA LEU A 507 -3.77 -12.49 -52.55
C LEU A 507 -3.45 -11.56 -53.72
N LEU A 508 -2.61 -11.97 -54.67
CA LEU A 508 -2.32 -11.19 -55.88
C LEU A 508 -3.52 -11.11 -56.83
N LEU A 509 -4.30 -12.18 -56.95
CA LEU A 509 -5.53 -12.19 -57.76
C LEU A 509 -6.63 -11.31 -57.13
N LEU A 510 -6.73 -11.27 -55.81
CA LEU A 510 -7.67 -10.39 -55.09
C LEU A 510 -7.29 -8.91 -55.20
N TRP A 511 -6.01 -8.58 -55.38
CA TRP A 511 -5.54 -7.21 -55.56
C TRP A 511 -5.74 -6.68 -56.98
N GLN A 512 -5.80 -7.55 -58.00
CA GLN A 512 -6.13 -7.16 -59.38
C GLN A 512 -7.64 -7.03 -59.65
N MET A 513 -8.48 -7.48 -58.73
CA MET A 513 -9.95 -7.38 -58.83
C MET A 513 -10.57 -6.28 -57.92
N ALA A 514 -9.74 -5.47 -57.27
CA ALA A 514 -10.16 -4.39 -56.35
C ALA A 514 -9.97 -3.00 -56.95
#